data_AF-A0A3D8K029-F1
#
_entry.id   AF-A0A3D8K029-F1
#
_cell.length_a   1.000
_cell.length_b   1.000
_cell.length_c   1.000
_cell.angle_alpha   90.00
_cell.angle_beta   90.00
_cell.angle_gamma   90.00
#
_symmetry.space_group_name_H-M   'P 1'
#
loop_
_entity.id
_entity.type
_entity.pdbx_description
1 polymer ?
#
loop_
_entity_poly.entity_id
_entity_poly.type
_entity_poly.pdbx_seq_one_letter_code
_entity_poly.pdbx_strand_id
1 'polypeptide(L)'
;MAGARRSAARLRPHAHVRTRRDCRIRSHRPEDPKEHTMNTVMPARTAPAPLPGWDLDEAPFHTGETAVQTRAGVREKAEIGGRRGIRRYLPDQHRQFFGQLPFMVLGGIDAHGQPWATLRVGAPGFVSTPDATTLRIAGEALAGDPLDGSWHAGAALGGLGIEPPTRRRNRVNGVVTAIDGDGLTVEVRQSFGNCAKYIQSRTPTRIEAFDAAAARAGTRLSTTLDASDRGLIERSDTYFIATRGSLADDGPSQGVDVSHRGGLPGFVRVEDENTFVAPDYRGNQFFNTLGNLAVDPRAGLVFIDFEHGDLLYVAAHAEIVWEGALLEAFASAERLVRFKVDEVRSSPGALPFRWSDVEYAPQWRTAAVG
;
A
#
# COMPACT_ATOMS: atom_id res chain seq x y z
N MET A 1 -29.02 59.39 -11.16
CA MET A 1 -30.36 59.42 -10.53
C MET A 1 -30.43 58.24 -9.57
N ALA A 2 -30.32 58.48 -8.24
CA ALA A 2 -31.43 58.55 -7.27
C ALA A 2 -32.16 57.19 -7.10
N GLY A 3 -32.41 56.60 -5.93
CA GLY A 3 -32.25 56.89 -4.50
C GLY A 3 -32.73 55.63 -3.73
N ALA A 4 -32.11 55.21 -2.62
CA ALA A 4 -32.43 55.50 -1.21
C ALA A 4 -33.82 55.02 -0.68
N ARG A 5 -33.80 54.17 0.39
CA ARG A 5 -34.60 54.16 1.66
C ARG A 5 -34.56 52.75 2.28
N ARG A 6 -33.97 52.42 3.45
CA ARG A 6 -34.12 52.79 4.89
C ARG A 6 -35.48 52.48 5.54
N SER A 7 -35.45 51.62 6.59
CA SER A 7 -36.04 51.76 7.96
C SER A 7 -36.40 50.36 8.54
N ALA A 8 -35.80 49.83 9.62
CA ALA A 8 -36.06 50.07 11.07
C ALA A 8 -37.55 49.92 11.45
N ALA A 9 -38.03 49.27 12.53
CA ALA A 9 -37.46 49.01 13.86
C ALA A 9 -38.31 48.00 14.69
N ARG A 10 -37.66 47.28 15.63
CA ARG A 10 -37.97 47.10 17.08
C ARG A 10 -39.39 46.68 17.57
N LEU A 11 -39.43 45.68 18.48
CA LEU A 11 -39.73 45.76 19.94
C LEU A 11 -40.32 44.43 20.52
N ARG A 12 -39.70 43.93 21.59
CA ARG A 12 -40.28 43.02 22.63
C ARG A 12 -41.21 43.86 23.56
N PRO A 13 -42.15 43.32 24.39
CA PRO A 13 -41.80 42.66 25.68
C PRO A 13 -42.82 41.69 26.37
N HIS A 14 -42.27 40.89 27.30
CA HIS A 14 -42.71 40.45 28.66
C HIS A 14 -44.16 40.03 29.08
N ALA A 15 -44.20 38.86 29.77
CA ALA A 15 -44.56 38.63 31.20
C ALA A 15 -45.84 37.84 31.61
N HIS A 16 -45.64 37.07 32.71
CA HIS A 16 -46.56 36.68 33.81
C HIS A 16 -47.66 35.60 33.54
N VAL A 17 -48.18 34.78 34.47
CA VAL A 17 -47.82 34.21 35.81
C VAL A 17 -49.05 33.35 36.27
N ARG A 18 -48.84 32.25 37.04
CA ARG A 18 -49.81 31.53 37.95
C ARG A 18 -51.02 30.80 37.30
N THR A 19 -51.71 29.77 37.83
CA THR A 19 -51.78 28.98 39.10
C THR A 19 -52.80 27.83 38.93
N ARG A 20 -52.72 26.78 39.79
CA ARG A 20 -53.78 26.06 40.58
C ARG A 20 -53.44 24.55 40.68
N ARG A 21 -53.16 23.97 41.87
CA ARG A 21 -53.98 23.58 43.05
C ARG A 21 -54.78 22.27 42.85
N ASP A 22 -54.42 21.23 43.62
CA ASP A 22 -55.24 20.55 44.66
C ASP A 22 -54.36 19.53 45.44
N CYS A 23 -54.22 19.59 46.78
CA CYS A 23 -55.05 19.04 47.89
C CYS A 23 -55.21 17.50 47.83
N ARG A 24 -54.95 16.62 48.83
CA ARG A 24 -54.78 16.64 50.31
C ARG A 24 -54.00 15.35 50.73
N ILE A 25 -53.03 15.39 51.67
CA ILE A 25 -53.08 15.03 53.13
C ILE A 25 -53.50 13.55 53.39
N ARG A 26 -52.76 12.63 54.05
CA ARG A 26 -52.24 12.60 55.46
C ARG A 26 -51.32 11.36 55.70
N SER A 27 -50.15 11.57 56.33
CA SER A 27 -49.66 11.00 57.61
C SER A 27 -49.20 9.53 57.68
N HIS A 28 -47.89 9.32 57.83
CA HIS A 28 -47.25 8.71 59.02
C HIS A 28 -45.72 8.64 58.84
N ARG A 29 -44.97 8.91 59.91
CA ARG A 29 -43.55 8.58 60.15
C ARG A 29 -43.55 7.66 61.40
N PRO A 30 -42.44 6.99 61.74
CA PRO A 30 -41.27 6.53 60.97
C PRO A 30 -41.00 5.02 61.24
N GLU A 31 -40.04 4.35 60.58
CA GLU A 31 -39.14 3.30 61.14
C GLU A 31 -38.10 2.89 60.08
N ASP A 32 -36.91 2.48 60.56
CA ASP A 32 -35.63 2.34 59.87
C ASP A 32 -35.56 1.30 58.71
N PRO A 33 -34.63 1.49 57.73
CA PRO A 33 -34.47 0.56 56.63
C PRO A 33 -33.59 -0.64 57.02
N LYS A 34 -34.12 -1.85 56.83
CA LYS A 34 -33.30 -3.07 56.74
C LYS A 34 -32.64 -3.14 55.37
N GLU A 35 -31.31 -3.24 55.39
CA GLU A 35 -30.46 -3.61 54.26
C GLU A 35 -31.00 -4.88 53.56
N HIS A 36 -31.25 -4.78 52.26
CA HIS A 36 -31.15 -5.90 51.32
C HIS A 36 -30.53 -5.36 50.02
N THR A 37 -29.21 -5.41 49.96
CA THR A 37 -28.40 -5.05 48.81
C THR A 37 -28.52 -6.16 47.76
N MET A 38 -29.43 -6.01 46.80
CA MET A 38 -29.31 -6.70 45.51
C MET A 38 -28.57 -5.77 44.53
N ASN A 39 -27.25 -5.83 44.58
CA ASN A 39 -26.40 -5.29 43.52
C ASN A 39 -26.26 -6.34 42.41
N THR A 40 -27.13 -6.29 41.41
CA THR A 40 -26.81 -6.88 40.10
C THR A 40 -25.80 -5.95 39.42
N VAL A 41 -24.52 -6.22 39.65
CA VAL A 41 -23.43 -5.58 38.90
C VAL A 41 -23.51 -6.09 37.46
N MET A 42 -24.00 -5.24 36.55
CA MET A 42 -23.71 -5.41 35.12
C MET A 42 -22.18 -5.41 34.98
N PRO A 43 -21.56 -6.39 34.30
CA PRO A 43 -20.13 -6.33 34.06
C PRO A 43 -19.87 -5.04 33.29
N ALA A 44 -18.97 -4.22 33.82
CA ALA A 44 -18.45 -3.07 33.10
C ALA A 44 -18.00 -3.59 31.74
N ARG A 45 -18.56 -3.03 30.65
CA ARG A 45 -17.99 -3.21 29.33
C ARG A 45 -16.56 -2.70 29.42
N THR A 46 -15.62 -3.61 29.53
CA THR A 46 -14.20 -3.33 29.39
C THR A 46 -14.07 -2.58 28.08
N ALA A 47 -13.58 -1.34 28.13
CA ALA A 47 -13.11 -0.68 26.93
C ALA A 47 -12.15 -1.67 26.24
N PRO A 48 -12.23 -1.85 24.91
CA PRO A 48 -11.28 -2.73 24.23
C PRO A 48 -9.87 -2.29 24.64
N ALA A 49 -9.01 -3.26 24.97
CA ALA A 49 -7.60 -3.02 25.19
C ALA A 49 -7.07 -2.10 24.08
N PRO A 50 -6.20 -1.11 24.37
CA PRO A 50 -5.65 -0.25 23.33
C PRO A 50 -5.15 -1.13 22.18
N LEU A 51 -5.63 -0.86 20.97
CA LEU A 51 -5.30 -1.65 19.79
C LEU A 51 -3.77 -1.76 19.72
N PRO A 52 -3.15 -2.96 19.71
CA PRO A 52 -1.71 -3.03 19.63
C PRO A 52 -1.32 -2.56 18.22
N GLY A 53 -0.72 -1.38 18.16
CA GLY A 53 -0.07 -0.87 16.96
C GLY A 53 1.39 -1.32 16.98
N TRP A 54 2.29 -0.37 16.77
CA TRP A 54 3.71 -0.56 16.96
C TRP A 54 4.02 -0.64 18.45
N ASP A 55 4.72 -1.69 18.85
CA ASP A 55 4.97 -2.07 20.25
C ASP A 55 6.40 -1.80 20.71
N LEU A 56 7.20 -1.09 19.90
CA LEU A 56 8.53 -0.64 20.26
C LEU A 56 8.55 0.87 20.57
N ASP A 57 9.50 1.29 21.40
CA ASP A 57 9.70 2.69 21.77
C ASP A 57 10.12 3.54 20.56
N GLU A 58 10.98 2.99 19.71
CA GLU A 58 11.37 3.61 18.44
C GLU A 58 10.22 3.71 17.45
N ALA A 59 10.28 4.68 16.52
CA ALA A 59 9.27 4.80 15.48
C ALA A 59 9.43 3.66 14.44
N PRO A 60 8.34 3.23 13.77
CA PRO A 60 8.37 2.18 12.75
C PRO A 60 8.94 2.67 11.40
N PHE A 61 9.90 3.59 11.44
CA PHE A 61 10.47 4.21 10.25
C PHE A 61 11.98 4.25 10.37
N HIS A 62 12.67 3.90 9.29
CA HIS A 62 14.12 4.05 9.22
C HIS A 62 14.52 5.51 8.93
N THR A 63 15.82 5.76 8.92
CA THR A 63 16.42 7.10 8.78
C THR A 63 16.03 7.79 7.47
N GLY A 64 16.00 7.05 6.36
CA GLY A 64 15.61 7.55 5.04
C GLY A 64 14.16 8.03 4.99
N GLU A 65 13.22 7.22 5.48
CA GLU A 65 11.81 7.62 5.61
C GLU A 65 11.66 8.86 6.48
N THR A 66 12.33 8.90 7.63
CA THR A 66 12.29 10.04 8.55
C THR A 66 12.82 11.32 7.89
N ALA A 67 13.88 11.23 7.09
CA ALA A 67 14.43 12.36 6.33
C ALA A 67 13.43 12.89 5.28
N VAL A 68 12.82 12.00 4.51
CA VAL A 68 11.81 12.37 3.49
C VAL A 68 10.56 12.95 4.14
N GLN A 69 10.08 12.36 5.24
CA GLN A 69 8.94 12.86 6.02
C GLN A 69 9.20 14.26 6.58
N THR A 70 10.41 14.53 7.04
CA THR A 70 10.83 15.83 7.57
C THR A 70 10.88 16.87 6.44
N ARG A 71 11.51 16.52 5.31
CA ARG A 71 11.56 17.39 4.12
C ARG A 71 10.16 17.70 3.57
N ALA A 72 9.24 16.74 3.63
CA ALA A 72 7.84 16.91 3.23
C ALA A 72 6.97 17.62 4.29
N GLY A 73 7.51 17.95 5.47
CA GLY A 73 6.77 18.65 6.53
C GLY A 73 5.66 17.83 7.20
N VAL A 74 5.77 16.49 7.20
CA VAL A 74 4.72 15.58 7.70
C VAL A 74 5.22 14.57 8.74
N ARG A 75 6.42 14.77 9.28
CA ARG A 75 7.08 13.86 10.24
C ARG A 75 6.18 13.43 11.41
N GLU A 76 5.57 14.37 12.11
CA GLU A 76 4.72 14.08 13.27
C GLU A 76 3.49 13.24 12.88
N LYS A 77 2.82 13.60 11.77
CA LYS A 77 1.65 12.86 11.26
C LYS A 77 2.02 11.45 10.83
N ALA A 78 3.16 11.29 10.17
CA ALA A 78 3.69 10.00 9.76
C ALA A 78 3.96 9.13 10.98
N GLU A 79 4.62 9.66 12.02
CA GLU A 79 4.90 8.93 13.26
C GLU A 79 3.63 8.44 13.95
N ILE A 80 2.65 9.33 14.18
CA ILE A 80 1.36 8.97 14.79
C ILE A 80 0.65 7.90 13.96
N GLY A 81 0.61 8.07 12.64
CA GLY A 81 -0.01 7.11 11.72
C GLY A 81 0.70 5.77 11.70
N GLY A 82 2.03 5.77 11.69
CA GLY A 82 2.88 4.57 11.72
C GLY A 82 2.69 3.78 13.00
N ARG A 83 2.80 4.43 14.16
CA ARG A 83 2.62 3.78 15.47
C ARG A 83 1.24 3.15 15.64
N ARG A 84 0.21 3.72 15.01
CA ARG A 84 -1.15 3.16 15.04
C ARG A 84 -1.38 2.07 13.99
N GLY A 85 -0.74 2.19 12.84
CA GLY A 85 -1.05 1.43 11.63
C GLY A 85 -0.16 0.20 11.42
N ILE A 86 1.12 0.31 11.77
CA ILE A 86 2.15 -0.73 11.55
C ILE A 86 2.21 -1.66 12.75
N ARG A 87 2.34 -2.95 12.48
CA ARG A 87 2.42 -4.02 13.48
C ARG A 87 3.55 -4.98 13.12
N ARG A 88 4.15 -5.63 14.12
CA ARG A 88 5.11 -6.73 13.93
C ARG A 88 4.45 -8.11 13.80
N TYR A 89 3.15 -8.13 13.53
CA TYR A 89 2.35 -9.33 13.34
C TYR A 89 1.24 -9.04 12.33
N LEU A 90 0.66 -10.08 11.77
CA LEU A 90 -0.47 -10.08 10.85
C LEU A 90 -1.78 -10.12 11.64
N PRO A 91 -2.60 -9.05 11.62
CA PRO A 91 -3.98 -9.14 12.10
C PRO A 91 -4.74 -10.24 11.34
N ASP A 92 -5.74 -10.87 11.97
CA ASP A 92 -6.52 -11.94 11.33
C ASP A 92 -7.15 -11.52 9.98
N GLN A 93 -7.54 -10.25 9.87
CA GLN A 93 -8.05 -9.70 8.61
C GLN A 93 -6.99 -9.68 7.49
N HIS A 94 -5.70 -9.52 7.82
CA HIS A 94 -4.60 -9.61 6.86
C HIS A 94 -4.32 -11.07 6.51
N ARG A 95 -4.31 -11.95 7.52
CA ARG A 95 -4.09 -13.41 7.36
C ARG A 95 -5.11 -14.02 6.39
N GLN A 96 -6.39 -13.75 6.61
CA GLN A 96 -7.47 -14.18 5.71
C GLN A 96 -7.33 -13.56 4.32
N PHE A 97 -7.00 -12.27 4.25
CA PHE A 97 -6.83 -11.57 2.98
C PHE A 97 -5.70 -12.13 2.12
N PHE A 98 -4.53 -12.43 2.69
CA PHE A 98 -3.44 -13.02 1.93
C PHE A 98 -3.82 -14.42 1.41
N GLY A 99 -4.50 -15.22 2.23
CA GLY A 99 -4.91 -16.57 1.87
C GLY A 99 -5.89 -16.68 0.70
N GLN A 100 -6.67 -15.64 0.41
CA GLN A 100 -7.64 -15.65 -0.70
C GLN A 100 -7.05 -15.18 -2.04
N LEU A 101 -5.85 -14.60 -2.06
CA LEU A 101 -5.32 -13.99 -3.28
C LEU A 101 -4.90 -15.05 -4.30
N PRO A 102 -5.09 -14.80 -5.61
CA PRO A 102 -4.56 -15.66 -6.67
C PRO A 102 -3.13 -15.29 -7.10
N PHE A 103 -2.62 -14.15 -6.64
CA PHE A 103 -1.24 -13.72 -6.81
C PHE A 103 -0.80 -12.79 -5.69
N MET A 104 0.50 -12.63 -5.51
CA MET A 104 1.09 -11.69 -4.55
C MET A 104 2.28 -11.01 -5.20
N VAL A 105 2.46 -9.72 -4.95
CA VAL A 105 3.62 -8.97 -5.43
C VAL A 105 4.70 -9.05 -4.36
N LEU A 106 5.92 -9.38 -4.77
CA LEU A 106 7.08 -9.50 -3.89
C LEU A 106 8.15 -8.49 -4.30
N GLY A 107 8.90 -8.02 -3.33
CA GLY A 107 10.15 -7.29 -3.47
C GLY A 107 11.25 -8.13 -2.86
N GLY A 108 12.33 -8.35 -3.60
CA GLY A 108 13.53 -9.02 -3.12
C GLY A 108 14.78 -8.35 -3.66
N ILE A 109 15.94 -8.92 -3.34
CA ILE A 109 17.23 -8.43 -3.79
C ILE A 109 17.95 -9.58 -4.49
N ASP A 110 18.55 -9.32 -5.64
CA ASP A 110 19.38 -10.30 -6.34
C ASP A 110 20.81 -10.41 -5.76
N ALA A 111 21.63 -11.30 -6.32
CA ALA A 111 23.00 -11.51 -5.88
C ALA A 111 23.92 -10.26 -6.00
N HIS A 112 23.52 -9.25 -6.78
CA HIS A 112 24.26 -8.00 -6.97
C HIS A 112 23.77 -6.86 -6.06
N GLY A 113 22.81 -7.14 -5.19
CA GLY A 113 22.24 -6.14 -4.31
C GLY A 113 21.21 -5.24 -4.99
N GLN A 114 20.74 -5.60 -6.20
CA GLN A 114 19.72 -4.86 -6.93
C GLN A 114 18.31 -5.31 -6.46
N PRO A 115 17.46 -4.38 -5.97
CA PRO A 115 16.09 -4.72 -5.65
C PRO A 115 15.26 -4.98 -6.91
N TRP A 116 14.30 -5.90 -6.82
CA TRP A 116 13.37 -6.24 -7.91
C TRP A 116 11.95 -6.41 -7.38
N ALA A 117 10.96 -5.84 -8.08
CA ALA A 117 9.57 -6.17 -7.89
C ALA A 117 9.21 -7.35 -8.79
N THR A 118 8.51 -8.34 -8.26
CA THR A 118 8.05 -9.52 -9.01
C THR A 118 6.68 -9.98 -8.53
N LEU A 119 6.13 -11.00 -9.19
CA LEU A 119 4.88 -11.63 -8.83
C LEU A 119 5.09 -13.12 -8.54
N ARG A 120 4.32 -13.62 -7.57
CA ARG A 120 4.08 -15.05 -7.37
C ARG A 120 2.61 -15.34 -7.60
N VAL A 121 2.34 -16.45 -8.27
CA VAL A 121 0.99 -16.84 -8.68
C VAL A 121 0.68 -18.23 -8.13
N GLY A 122 -0.52 -18.43 -7.61
CA GLY A 122 -0.96 -19.71 -7.09
C GLY A 122 -2.48 -19.78 -6.98
N ALA A 123 -2.99 -20.96 -6.63
CA ALA A 123 -4.39 -21.08 -6.22
C ALA A 123 -4.57 -20.43 -4.84
N PRO A 124 -5.75 -19.88 -4.51
CA PRO A 124 -6.04 -19.42 -3.15
C PRO A 124 -5.58 -20.45 -2.10
N GLY A 125 -4.86 -19.97 -1.08
CA GLY A 125 -4.16 -20.79 -0.10
C GLY A 125 -2.65 -20.95 -0.37
N PHE A 126 -2.15 -20.57 -1.56
CA PHE A 126 -0.71 -20.60 -1.84
C PHE A 126 0.09 -19.65 -0.94
N VAL A 127 -0.53 -18.54 -0.54
CA VAL A 127 -0.08 -17.75 0.60
C VAL A 127 -0.85 -18.21 1.83
N SER A 128 -0.15 -18.56 2.90
CA SER A 128 -0.77 -19.00 4.15
C SER A 128 -0.03 -18.43 5.36
N THR A 129 -0.71 -18.39 6.51
CA THR A 129 -0.16 -17.79 7.73
C THR A 129 -0.40 -18.76 8.89
N PRO A 130 0.52 -19.70 9.17
CA PRO A 130 0.31 -20.71 10.21
C PRO A 130 0.07 -20.08 11.59
N ASP A 131 0.67 -18.92 11.84
CA ASP A 131 0.45 -18.09 13.01
C ASP A 131 0.38 -16.60 12.60
N ALA A 132 0.47 -15.68 13.56
CA ALA A 132 0.38 -14.24 13.31
C ALA A 132 1.73 -13.61 12.86
N THR A 133 2.84 -14.30 13.02
CA THR A 133 4.20 -13.78 12.77
C THR A 133 4.89 -14.49 11.61
N THR A 134 4.27 -15.52 11.04
CA THR A 134 4.81 -16.32 9.96
C THR A 134 3.93 -16.23 8.73
N LEU A 135 4.54 -15.97 7.58
CA LEU A 135 3.93 -16.01 6.26
C LEU A 135 4.61 -17.09 5.42
N ARG A 136 3.84 -18.01 4.84
CA ARG A 136 4.32 -19.00 3.87
C ARG A 136 3.82 -18.61 2.48
N ILE A 137 4.70 -18.59 1.50
CA ILE A 137 4.40 -18.22 0.11
C ILE A 137 4.88 -19.36 -0.77
N ALA A 138 3.97 -20.14 -1.33
CA ALA A 138 4.28 -21.16 -2.32
C ALA A 138 4.33 -20.57 -3.74
N GLY A 139 4.68 -21.41 -4.71
CA GLY A 139 4.65 -21.06 -6.13
C GLY A 139 6.01 -20.69 -6.69
N GLU A 140 6.20 -21.07 -7.94
CA GLU A 140 7.46 -20.93 -8.68
C GLU A 140 7.70 -19.50 -9.17
N ALA A 141 8.94 -19.22 -9.55
CA ALA A 141 9.28 -18.03 -10.29
C ALA A 141 8.58 -17.99 -11.64
N LEU A 142 8.08 -16.81 -12.03
CA LEU A 142 7.54 -16.63 -13.37
C LEU A 142 8.66 -16.65 -14.41
N ALA A 143 8.30 -16.87 -15.67
CA ALA A 143 9.25 -16.81 -16.78
C ALA A 143 10.02 -15.48 -16.78
N GLY A 144 11.35 -15.55 -16.78
CA GLY A 144 12.23 -14.37 -16.80
C GLY A 144 12.26 -13.55 -15.52
N ASP A 145 11.69 -14.04 -14.42
CA ASP A 145 11.70 -13.39 -13.11
C ASP A 145 13.14 -13.11 -12.65
N PRO A 146 13.51 -11.86 -12.36
CA PRO A 146 14.85 -11.51 -11.91
C PRO A 146 15.25 -12.05 -10.55
N LEU A 147 14.28 -12.47 -9.73
CA LEU A 147 14.54 -13.07 -8.42
C LEU A 147 14.53 -14.61 -8.44
N ASP A 148 14.46 -15.22 -9.62
CA ASP A 148 14.63 -16.66 -9.76
C ASP A 148 16.00 -17.10 -9.21
N GLY A 149 16.01 -18.07 -8.31
CA GLY A 149 17.22 -18.52 -7.60
C GLY A 149 17.86 -17.52 -6.62
N SER A 150 17.24 -16.36 -6.36
CA SER A 150 17.84 -15.32 -5.49
C SER A 150 17.44 -15.44 -4.01
N TRP A 151 16.40 -16.21 -3.70
CA TRP A 151 15.94 -16.37 -2.32
C TRP A 151 16.88 -17.28 -1.51
N HIS A 152 17.20 -16.87 -0.29
CA HIS A 152 17.93 -17.66 0.69
C HIS A 152 17.45 -17.32 2.11
N ALA A 153 17.75 -18.17 3.10
CA ALA A 153 17.51 -17.81 4.50
C ALA A 153 18.29 -16.53 4.85
N GLY A 154 17.65 -15.59 5.55
CA GLY A 154 18.15 -14.25 5.82
C GLY A 154 17.84 -13.21 4.74
N ALA A 155 17.32 -13.60 3.57
CA ALA A 155 16.94 -12.64 2.53
C ALA A 155 15.79 -11.74 3.01
N ALA A 156 15.93 -10.42 2.83
CA ALA A 156 14.86 -9.48 3.10
C ALA A 156 13.77 -9.59 2.03
N LEU A 157 12.51 -9.51 2.45
CA LEU A 157 11.34 -9.60 1.58
C LEU A 157 10.36 -8.47 1.86
N GLY A 158 10.00 -7.74 0.81
CA GLY A 158 8.83 -6.88 0.80
C GLY A 158 7.66 -7.62 0.17
N GLY A 159 6.49 -7.58 0.77
CA GLY A 159 5.30 -8.29 0.32
C GLY A 159 4.11 -7.35 0.19
N LEU A 160 3.39 -7.45 -0.92
CA LEU A 160 2.17 -6.70 -1.17
C LEU A 160 1.09 -7.64 -1.68
N GLY A 161 0.09 -7.86 -0.82
CA GLY A 161 -1.17 -8.45 -1.22
C GLY A 161 -2.05 -7.34 -1.78
N ILE A 162 -2.57 -7.54 -2.99
CA ILE A 162 -3.46 -6.58 -3.64
C ILE A 162 -4.60 -7.35 -4.32
N GLU A 163 -5.82 -6.89 -4.09
CA GLU A 163 -7.04 -7.41 -4.71
C GLU A 163 -7.66 -6.28 -5.53
N PRO A 164 -7.35 -6.20 -6.85
CA PRO A 164 -7.78 -5.08 -7.67
C PRO A 164 -9.30 -4.86 -7.69
N PRO A 165 -10.19 -5.89 -7.75
CA PRO A 165 -11.64 -5.68 -7.77
C PRO A 165 -12.19 -4.88 -6.58
N THR A 166 -11.67 -5.15 -5.38
CA THR A 166 -12.08 -4.46 -4.14
C THR A 166 -11.20 -3.25 -3.82
N ARG A 167 -10.13 -3.05 -4.59
CA ARG A 167 -9.08 -2.06 -4.36
C ARG A 167 -8.47 -2.19 -2.97
N ARG A 168 -8.44 -3.40 -2.42
CA ARG A 168 -7.83 -3.68 -1.12
C ARG A 168 -6.35 -3.98 -1.30
N ARG A 169 -5.51 -3.43 -0.42
CA ARG A 169 -4.10 -3.80 -0.34
C ARG A 169 -3.60 -3.84 1.09
N ASN A 170 -2.81 -4.87 1.39
CA ASN A 170 -2.10 -5.02 2.65
C ASN A 170 -0.63 -5.31 2.36
N ARG A 171 0.25 -4.67 3.12
CA ARG A 171 1.69 -4.87 3.04
C ARG A 171 2.15 -5.77 4.17
N VAL A 172 3.20 -6.52 3.88
CA VAL A 172 3.95 -7.32 4.85
C VAL A 172 5.43 -7.28 4.46
N ASN A 173 6.30 -6.85 5.37
CA ASN A 173 7.75 -6.92 5.18
C ASN A 173 8.31 -7.92 6.18
N GLY A 174 9.37 -8.62 5.81
CA GLY A 174 9.93 -9.68 6.62
C GLY A 174 11.27 -10.19 6.15
N VAL A 175 11.69 -11.30 6.74
CA VAL A 175 12.92 -12.00 6.41
C VAL A 175 12.60 -13.45 6.12
N VAL A 176 13.14 -13.99 5.04
CA VAL A 176 13.01 -15.40 4.69
C VAL A 176 13.77 -16.23 5.74
N THR A 177 13.09 -17.14 6.42
CA THR A 177 13.69 -18.02 7.45
C THR A 177 13.95 -19.43 6.94
N ALA A 178 13.19 -19.89 5.94
CA ALA A 178 13.39 -21.19 5.32
C ALA A 178 12.88 -21.19 3.87
N ILE A 179 13.43 -22.12 3.08
CA ILE A 179 13.04 -22.37 1.69
C ILE A 179 12.78 -23.86 1.53
N ASP A 180 11.57 -24.19 1.06
CA ASP A 180 11.08 -25.56 0.86
C ASP A 180 10.71 -25.72 -0.64
N GLY A 181 11.67 -26.12 -1.48
CA GLY A 181 11.51 -26.04 -2.94
C GLY A 181 11.38 -24.58 -3.38
N ASP A 182 10.28 -24.23 -4.05
CA ASP A 182 9.95 -22.84 -4.40
C ASP A 182 9.17 -22.10 -3.30
N GLY A 183 8.85 -22.78 -2.20
CA GLY A 183 8.12 -22.21 -1.08
C GLY A 183 9.04 -21.37 -0.17
N LEU A 184 8.59 -20.16 0.16
CA LEU A 184 9.27 -19.26 1.09
C LEU A 184 8.54 -19.27 2.43
N THR A 185 9.26 -19.47 3.53
CA THR A 185 8.78 -19.15 4.88
C THR A 185 9.40 -17.83 5.33
N VAL A 186 8.57 -16.88 5.75
CA VAL A 186 8.95 -15.50 6.07
C VAL A 186 8.51 -15.17 7.48
N GLU A 187 9.45 -14.68 8.29
CA GLU A 187 9.16 -14.02 9.56
C GLU A 187 8.72 -12.57 9.31
N VAL A 188 7.57 -12.19 9.84
CA VAL A 188 6.95 -10.88 9.66
C VAL A 188 7.60 -9.85 10.58
N ARG A 189 8.13 -8.78 10.01
CA ARG A 189 8.68 -7.63 10.73
C ARG A 189 7.73 -6.44 10.74
N GLN A 190 7.03 -6.19 9.63
CA GLN A 190 6.05 -5.12 9.53
C GLN A 190 4.82 -5.58 8.75
N SER A 191 3.64 -5.15 9.17
CA SER A 191 2.38 -5.42 8.50
C SER A 191 1.41 -4.27 8.70
N PHE A 192 0.81 -3.79 7.60
CA PHE A 192 -0.15 -2.70 7.63
C PHE A 192 -1.03 -2.68 6.39
N GLY A 193 -2.23 -2.15 6.54
CA GLY A 193 -3.11 -1.84 5.42
C GLY A 193 -2.78 -0.46 4.85
N ASN A 194 -2.86 -0.31 3.54
CA ASN A 194 -2.82 0.99 2.89
C ASN A 194 -4.20 1.32 2.29
N CYS A 195 -4.53 2.60 2.17
CA CYS A 195 -5.80 3.02 1.58
C CYS A 195 -5.94 2.59 0.10
N ALA A 196 -7.18 2.47 -0.39
CA ALA A 196 -7.51 2.02 -1.76
C ALA A 196 -7.11 3.00 -2.89
N LYS A 197 -6.46 4.13 -2.56
CA LYS A 197 -6.19 5.19 -3.55
C LYS A 197 -5.36 4.68 -4.72
N TYR A 198 -5.77 5.10 -5.92
CA TYR A 198 -5.10 4.89 -7.19
C TYR A 198 -5.06 3.44 -7.69
N ILE A 199 -5.70 2.49 -6.99
CA ILE A 199 -5.78 1.11 -7.45
C ILE A 199 -6.88 1.01 -8.50
N GLN A 200 -6.50 0.62 -9.72
CA GLN A 200 -7.44 0.37 -10.79
C GLN A 200 -8.15 -0.96 -10.54
N SER A 201 -9.48 -1.00 -10.71
CA SER A 201 -10.23 -2.25 -10.57
C SER A 201 -10.15 -3.03 -11.86
N ARG A 202 -9.86 -4.33 -11.74
CA ARG A 202 -9.83 -5.33 -12.81
C ARG A 202 -9.94 -6.71 -12.19
N THR A 203 -10.66 -7.63 -12.81
CA THR A 203 -10.85 -8.98 -12.28
C THR A 203 -9.96 -9.99 -13.00
N PRO A 204 -9.04 -10.68 -12.30
CA PRO A 204 -8.23 -11.73 -12.91
C PRO A 204 -9.06 -13.00 -13.12
N THR A 205 -8.88 -13.64 -14.26
CA THR A 205 -9.38 -14.98 -14.60
C THR A 205 -8.21 -15.85 -15.01
N ARG A 206 -7.99 -16.96 -14.30
CA ARG A 206 -6.84 -17.85 -14.56
C ARG A 206 -6.98 -18.52 -15.92
N ILE A 207 -5.86 -18.61 -16.65
CA ILE A 207 -5.78 -19.38 -17.89
C ILE A 207 -5.45 -20.84 -17.53
N GLU A 208 -6.31 -21.78 -17.89
CA GLU A 208 -6.13 -23.20 -17.54
C GLU A 208 -4.99 -23.87 -18.32
N ALA A 209 -4.92 -23.64 -19.63
CA ALA A 209 -3.87 -24.15 -20.50
C ALA A 209 -2.77 -23.09 -20.71
N PHE A 210 -1.96 -22.86 -19.67
CA PHE A 210 -0.85 -21.92 -19.71
C PHE A 210 0.45 -22.62 -20.13
N ASP A 211 1.08 -22.16 -21.21
CA ASP A 211 2.37 -22.68 -21.68
C ASP A 211 3.53 -21.87 -21.07
N ALA A 212 3.95 -22.28 -19.87
CA ALA A 212 5.08 -21.66 -19.16
C ALA A 212 6.41 -21.79 -19.92
N ALA A 213 6.58 -22.85 -20.73
CA ALA A 213 7.81 -23.08 -21.48
C ALA A 213 7.92 -22.11 -22.66
N ALA A 214 6.83 -21.87 -23.39
CA ALA A 214 6.77 -20.86 -24.43
C ALA A 214 7.02 -19.45 -23.87
N ALA A 215 6.41 -19.11 -22.73
CA ALA A 215 6.65 -17.83 -22.06
C ALA A 215 8.14 -17.64 -21.70
N ARG A 216 8.81 -18.71 -21.23
CA ARG A 216 10.24 -18.66 -20.87
C ARG A 216 11.15 -18.52 -22.08
N ALA A 217 10.81 -19.15 -23.20
CA ALA A 217 11.55 -19.03 -24.47
C ALA A 217 11.45 -17.61 -25.08
N GLY A 218 10.37 -16.88 -24.81
CA GLY A 218 10.16 -15.52 -25.29
C GLY A 218 10.89 -14.42 -24.52
N THR A 219 11.62 -14.77 -23.45
CA THR A 219 12.25 -13.77 -22.58
C THR A 219 13.38 -13.01 -23.29
N ARG A 220 13.46 -11.71 -23.06
CA ARG A 220 14.49 -10.82 -23.61
C ARG A 220 15.15 -10.01 -22.51
N LEU A 221 16.47 -9.87 -22.60
CA LEU A 221 17.29 -9.00 -21.76
C LEU A 221 17.87 -7.86 -22.60
N SER A 222 17.83 -6.64 -22.06
CA SER A 222 18.40 -5.44 -22.68
C SER A 222 18.92 -4.50 -21.60
N THR A 223 19.76 -3.53 -21.99
CA THR A 223 20.19 -2.42 -21.12
C THR A 223 19.44 -1.13 -21.41
N THR A 224 18.62 -1.10 -22.46
CA THR A 224 17.81 0.05 -22.88
C THR A 224 16.38 -0.38 -23.21
N LEU A 225 15.45 0.56 -23.13
CA LEU A 225 14.04 0.41 -23.48
C LEU A 225 13.87 0.51 -25.00
N ASP A 226 13.40 -0.57 -25.63
CA ASP A 226 13.02 -0.52 -27.04
C ASP A 226 11.67 0.20 -27.25
N ALA A 227 11.20 0.28 -28.50
CA ALA A 227 9.93 0.94 -28.80
C ALA A 227 8.71 0.24 -28.15
N SER A 228 8.75 -1.09 -28.00
CA SER A 228 7.67 -1.87 -27.37
C SER A 228 7.65 -1.64 -25.86
N ASP A 229 8.83 -1.64 -25.22
CA ASP A 229 9.00 -1.37 -23.79
C ASP A 229 8.48 0.02 -23.43
N ARG A 230 8.89 1.04 -24.19
CA ARG A 230 8.45 2.42 -24.01
C ARG A 230 6.94 2.55 -24.18
N GLY A 231 6.40 1.95 -25.24
CA GLY A 231 4.96 1.92 -25.47
C GLY A 231 4.19 1.21 -24.35
N LEU A 232 4.77 0.21 -23.67
CA LEU A 232 4.14 -0.46 -22.53
C LEU A 232 4.13 0.44 -21.31
N ILE A 233 5.27 1.07 -21.00
CA ILE A 233 5.37 2.01 -19.88
C ILE A 233 4.38 3.17 -20.05
N GLU A 234 4.30 3.76 -21.24
CA GLU A 234 3.41 4.90 -21.52
C GLU A 234 1.92 4.54 -21.42
N ARG A 235 1.52 3.35 -21.90
CA ARG A 235 0.11 2.91 -21.80
C ARG A 235 -0.27 2.32 -20.44
N SER A 236 0.72 2.05 -19.58
CA SER A 236 0.47 1.47 -18.26
C SER A 236 -0.32 2.42 -17.38
N ASP A 237 -1.31 1.86 -16.68
CA ASP A 237 -2.06 2.56 -15.61
C ASP A 237 -1.60 2.15 -14.21
N THR A 238 -0.73 1.14 -14.12
CA THR A 238 -0.26 0.50 -12.90
C THR A 238 1.16 -0.02 -13.09
N TYR A 239 2.02 0.18 -12.10
CA TYR A 239 3.28 -0.57 -11.97
C TYR A 239 3.55 -0.87 -10.49
N PHE A 240 4.44 -1.82 -10.24
CA PHE A 240 4.94 -2.11 -8.90
C PHE A 240 6.43 -1.77 -8.82
N ILE A 241 6.86 -1.30 -7.66
CA ILE A 241 8.25 -0.89 -7.43
C ILE A 241 8.75 -1.48 -6.12
N ALA A 242 9.90 -2.15 -6.20
CA ALA A 242 10.69 -2.58 -5.08
C ALA A 242 11.87 -1.63 -4.86
N THR A 243 12.13 -1.34 -3.60
CA THR A 243 13.22 -0.48 -3.12
C THR A 243 13.77 -1.08 -1.85
N ARG A 244 14.95 -0.65 -1.43
CA ARG A 244 15.55 -1.15 -0.19
C ARG A 244 16.17 -0.05 0.65
N GLY A 245 16.11 -0.25 1.95
CA GLY A 245 16.83 0.57 2.92
C GLY A 245 18.31 0.19 2.96
N SER A 246 18.97 0.65 4.01
CA SER A 246 20.35 0.22 4.28
C SER A 246 20.36 -1.26 4.67
N LEU A 247 21.23 -2.05 4.04
CA LEU A 247 21.47 -3.45 4.42
C LEU A 247 22.45 -3.59 5.60
N ALA A 248 23.02 -2.49 6.07
CA ALA A 248 23.98 -2.49 7.18
C ALA A 248 23.30 -2.48 8.56
N ASP A 249 21.99 -2.31 8.62
CA ASP A 249 21.20 -2.23 9.84
C ASP A 249 20.13 -3.33 9.79
N ASP A 250 19.99 -4.09 10.87
CA ASP A 250 19.06 -5.21 10.99
C ASP A 250 17.77 -4.85 11.75
N GLY A 251 17.56 -3.55 12.02
CA GLY A 251 16.38 -3.04 12.69
C GLY A 251 15.03 -3.44 12.06
N PRO A 252 13.94 -3.40 12.82
CA PRO A 252 12.63 -3.89 12.40
C PRO A 252 11.97 -3.03 11.30
N SER A 253 12.51 -1.83 11.03
CA SER A 253 12.09 -0.91 9.98
C SER A 253 13.03 -0.91 8.76
N GLN A 254 14.04 -1.80 8.73
CA GLN A 254 14.98 -1.95 7.62
C GLN A 254 14.57 -3.10 6.70
N GLY A 255 15.10 -3.10 5.47
CA GLY A 255 14.98 -4.21 4.53
C GLY A 255 14.44 -3.80 3.17
N VAL A 256 13.60 -4.67 2.60
CA VAL A 256 13.04 -4.53 1.25
C VAL A 256 11.56 -4.23 1.32
N ASP A 257 11.13 -3.45 0.36
CA ASP A 257 9.81 -2.85 0.33
C ASP A 257 9.28 -2.91 -1.10
N VAL A 258 8.05 -3.40 -1.29
CA VAL A 258 7.36 -3.35 -2.59
C VAL A 258 6.06 -2.55 -2.50
N SER A 259 5.77 -1.75 -3.52
CA SER A 259 4.65 -0.81 -3.50
C SER A 259 3.98 -0.70 -4.86
N HIS A 260 2.66 -0.55 -4.84
CA HIS A 260 1.83 -0.27 -6.01
C HIS A 260 1.86 1.23 -6.35
N ARG A 261 1.95 1.55 -7.64
CA ARG A 261 1.79 2.89 -8.19
C ARG A 261 0.77 2.85 -9.31
N GLY A 262 -0.17 3.80 -9.32
CA GLY A 262 -1.23 3.82 -10.31
C GLY A 262 -1.64 5.23 -10.70
N GLY A 263 -2.06 5.37 -11.95
CA GLY A 263 -2.48 6.62 -12.59
C GLY A 263 -3.31 6.31 -13.84
N LEU A 264 -3.69 7.33 -14.60
CA LEU A 264 -4.22 7.11 -15.96
C LEU A 264 -3.06 6.78 -16.92
N PRO A 265 -3.29 6.05 -18.02
CA PRO A 265 -2.29 5.91 -19.09
C PRO A 265 -1.63 7.27 -19.42
N GLY A 266 -0.31 7.27 -19.56
CA GLY A 266 0.52 8.47 -19.69
C GLY A 266 0.94 9.12 -18.37
N PHE A 267 0.56 8.56 -17.21
CA PHE A 267 1.07 9.05 -15.91
C PHE A 267 2.55 8.75 -15.72
N VAL A 268 3.09 7.71 -16.36
CA VAL A 268 4.52 7.52 -16.51
C VAL A 268 4.91 8.09 -17.87
N ARG A 269 5.89 9.01 -17.88
CA ARG A 269 6.39 9.63 -19.11
C ARG A 269 7.78 9.10 -19.41
N VAL A 270 7.95 8.54 -20.59
CA VAL A 270 9.26 8.16 -21.10
C VAL A 270 9.92 9.40 -21.71
N GLU A 271 11.16 9.67 -21.33
CA GLU A 271 11.93 10.79 -21.87
C GLU A 271 12.83 10.32 -23.01
N ASP A 272 13.43 9.13 -22.86
CA ASP A 272 14.29 8.48 -23.85
C ASP A 272 14.40 6.96 -23.60
N GLU A 273 15.27 6.28 -24.33
CA GLU A 273 15.49 4.83 -24.22
C GLU A 273 16.07 4.39 -22.86
N ASN A 274 16.56 5.32 -22.05
CA ASN A 274 17.18 5.03 -20.76
C ASN A 274 16.51 5.76 -19.60
N THR A 275 15.47 6.56 -19.85
CA THR A 275 14.95 7.46 -18.82
C THR A 275 13.44 7.58 -18.89
N PHE A 276 12.79 7.42 -17.74
CA PHE A 276 11.36 7.70 -17.58
C PHE A 276 11.08 8.32 -16.21
N VAL A 277 9.93 8.96 -16.07
CA VAL A 277 9.53 9.72 -14.89
C VAL A 277 8.13 9.33 -14.47
N ALA A 278 7.94 9.10 -13.17
CA ALA A 278 6.63 8.81 -12.59
C ALA A 278 6.32 9.75 -11.40
N PRO A 279 5.05 10.13 -11.21
CA PRO A 279 4.63 11.00 -10.13
C PRO A 279 4.48 10.25 -8.80
N ASP A 280 4.82 10.94 -7.72
CA ASP A 280 4.44 10.54 -6.36
C ASP A 280 3.20 11.34 -5.94
N TYR A 281 2.05 10.66 -6.01
CA TYR A 281 0.78 11.20 -5.56
C TYR A 281 0.60 11.08 -4.04
N ARG A 282 -0.31 11.88 -3.49
CA ARG A 282 -0.59 11.92 -2.05
C ARG A 282 -1.04 10.56 -1.48
N GLY A 283 -0.14 9.92 -0.74
CA GLY A 283 -0.33 8.63 -0.07
C GLY A 283 -0.66 8.70 1.42
N ASN A 284 -0.16 7.71 2.17
CA ASN A 284 -0.27 7.58 3.64
C ASN A 284 0.85 8.28 4.41
N GLN A 285 1.76 8.98 3.72
CA GLN A 285 2.88 9.73 4.31
C GLN A 285 3.93 8.87 5.03
N PHE A 286 3.94 7.55 4.85
CA PHE A 286 4.98 6.68 5.43
C PHE A 286 6.30 6.80 4.67
N PHE A 287 6.21 7.03 3.35
CA PHE A 287 7.36 7.18 2.45
C PHE A 287 8.28 5.95 2.34
N ASN A 288 7.78 4.72 2.52
CA ASN A 288 8.61 3.51 2.38
C ASN A 288 9.46 3.50 1.10
N THR A 289 8.85 3.74 -0.07
CA THR A 289 9.60 3.82 -1.35
C THR A 289 10.61 4.97 -1.35
N LEU A 290 10.17 6.21 -1.09
CA LEU A 290 11.04 7.40 -1.25
C LEU A 290 12.11 7.45 -0.15
N GLY A 291 11.82 6.96 1.04
CA GLY A 291 12.76 6.84 2.15
C GLY A 291 13.89 5.87 1.85
N ASN A 292 13.56 4.72 1.26
CA ASN A 292 14.56 3.81 0.71
C ASN A 292 15.39 4.46 -0.40
N LEU A 293 14.74 5.13 -1.36
CA LEU A 293 15.44 5.82 -2.45
C LEU A 293 16.35 6.96 -1.99
N ALA A 294 16.05 7.56 -0.84
CA ALA A 294 16.91 8.60 -0.25
C ALA A 294 18.21 8.05 0.34
N VAL A 295 18.30 6.74 0.61
CA VAL A 295 19.51 6.08 1.15
C VAL A 295 20.18 5.15 0.14
N ASP A 296 19.42 4.56 -0.79
CA ASP A 296 19.91 3.74 -1.88
C ASP A 296 19.11 4.04 -3.15
N PRO A 297 19.72 4.59 -4.22
CA PRO A 297 18.99 5.02 -5.40
C PRO A 297 18.45 3.86 -6.23
N ARG A 298 18.82 2.60 -5.97
CA ARG A 298 18.37 1.49 -6.81
C ARG A 298 16.89 1.17 -6.59
N ALA A 299 16.20 0.97 -7.71
CA ALA A 299 14.82 0.54 -7.78
C ALA A 299 14.68 -0.62 -8.78
N GLY A 300 13.78 -1.54 -8.47
CA GLY A 300 13.33 -2.56 -9.41
C GLY A 300 11.83 -2.43 -9.63
N LEU A 301 11.42 -2.28 -10.88
CA LEU A 301 10.03 -2.08 -11.25
C LEU A 301 9.52 -3.29 -12.04
N VAL A 302 8.22 -3.53 -11.96
CA VAL A 302 7.52 -4.41 -12.90
C VAL A 302 6.27 -3.72 -13.43
N PHE A 303 6.19 -3.63 -14.75
CA PHE A 303 5.01 -3.22 -15.51
C PHE A 303 4.30 -4.48 -16.02
N ILE A 304 2.98 -4.41 -16.11
CA ILE A 304 2.14 -5.54 -16.53
C ILE A 304 1.34 -5.09 -17.75
N ASP A 305 1.47 -5.84 -18.84
CA ASP A 305 0.49 -5.80 -19.92
C ASP A 305 -0.71 -6.66 -19.51
N PHE A 306 -1.78 -6.00 -19.06
CA PHE A 306 -2.98 -6.70 -18.61
C PHE A 306 -3.80 -7.33 -19.76
N GLU A 307 -3.52 -6.98 -21.01
CA GLU A 307 -4.20 -7.55 -22.19
C GLU A 307 -3.54 -8.87 -22.61
N HIS A 308 -2.20 -8.87 -22.68
CA HIS A 308 -1.42 -10.01 -23.19
C HIS A 308 -0.78 -10.88 -22.10
N GLY A 309 -0.71 -10.39 -20.86
CA GLY A 309 -0.04 -11.08 -19.76
C GLY A 309 1.48 -10.92 -19.78
N ASP A 310 2.01 -9.95 -20.54
CA ASP A 310 3.44 -9.65 -20.59
C ASP A 310 3.89 -8.99 -19.29
N LEU A 311 5.10 -9.32 -18.85
CA LEU A 311 5.78 -8.64 -17.75
C LEU A 311 7.03 -7.92 -18.27
N LEU A 312 7.20 -6.68 -17.86
CA LEU A 312 8.39 -5.88 -18.13
C LEU A 312 9.03 -5.48 -16.81
N TYR A 313 10.16 -6.12 -16.49
CA TYR A 313 10.97 -5.79 -15.33
C TYR A 313 12.02 -4.75 -15.71
N VAL A 314 12.23 -3.75 -14.85
CA VAL A 314 13.21 -2.68 -15.07
C VAL A 314 14.04 -2.48 -13.82
N ALA A 315 15.35 -2.67 -13.89
CA ALA A 315 16.29 -2.15 -12.89
C ALA A 315 16.69 -0.73 -13.27
N ALA A 316 16.65 0.17 -12.29
CA ALA A 316 16.98 1.56 -12.51
C ALA A 316 17.58 2.22 -11.27
N HIS A 317 18.31 3.31 -11.49
CA HIS A 317 18.65 4.29 -10.48
C HIS A 317 17.60 5.41 -10.47
N ALA A 318 17.10 5.75 -9.29
CA ALA A 318 16.04 6.70 -9.08
C ALA A 318 16.55 8.00 -8.45
N GLU A 319 16.00 9.12 -8.92
CA GLU A 319 16.21 10.46 -8.38
C GLU A 319 14.85 11.05 -7.98
N ILE A 320 14.75 11.57 -6.74
CA ILE A 320 13.54 12.24 -6.27
C ILE A 320 13.58 13.71 -6.70
N VAL A 321 12.64 14.12 -7.55
CA VAL A 321 12.47 15.50 -8.00
C VAL A 321 11.45 16.19 -7.10
N TRP A 322 11.91 17.22 -6.38
CA TRP A 322 11.12 17.92 -5.36
C TRP A 322 10.43 19.19 -5.87
N GLU A 323 10.98 19.82 -6.91
CA GLU A 323 10.53 21.11 -7.42
C GLU A 323 11.00 21.31 -8.87
N GLY A 324 10.48 22.34 -9.53
CA GLY A 324 10.86 22.74 -10.88
C GLY A 324 9.82 22.42 -11.96
N ALA A 325 10.08 22.92 -13.17
CA ALA A 325 9.12 22.88 -14.28
C ALA A 325 8.65 21.47 -14.66
N LEU A 326 9.51 20.45 -14.46
CA LEU A 326 9.13 19.06 -14.71
C LEU A 326 7.98 18.62 -13.78
N LEU A 327 8.04 18.95 -12.48
CA LEU A 327 6.98 18.63 -11.52
C LEU A 327 5.68 19.36 -11.85
N GLU A 328 5.77 20.65 -12.22
CA GLU A 328 4.61 21.46 -12.60
C GLU A 328 3.84 20.88 -13.79
N ALA A 329 4.51 20.11 -14.66
CA ALA A 329 3.90 19.43 -15.78
C ALA A 329 3.07 18.18 -15.39
N PHE A 330 3.12 17.71 -14.14
CA PHE A 330 2.33 16.57 -13.64
C PHE A 330 1.24 17.04 -12.67
N ALA A 331 -0.01 17.06 -13.16
CA ALA A 331 -1.14 17.42 -12.33
C ALA A 331 -1.26 16.54 -11.09
N SER A 332 -1.46 17.17 -9.93
CA SER A 332 -1.65 16.52 -8.62
C SER A 332 -0.44 15.73 -8.07
N ALA A 333 0.70 15.72 -8.77
CA ALA A 333 1.93 15.16 -8.23
C ALA A 333 2.47 16.07 -7.11
N GLU A 334 2.88 15.48 -5.99
CA GLU A 334 3.54 16.26 -4.93
C GLU A 334 5.07 16.28 -5.12
N ARG A 335 5.61 15.24 -5.76
CA ARG A 335 7.02 15.03 -6.16
C ARG A 335 7.03 14.15 -7.42
N LEU A 336 8.16 14.05 -8.09
CA LEU A 336 8.39 13.01 -9.10
C LEU A 336 9.54 12.09 -8.68
N VAL A 337 9.60 10.93 -9.33
CA VAL A 337 10.76 10.06 -9.32
C VAL A 337 11.19 9.84 -10.77
N ARG A 338 12.41 10.25 -11.09
CA ARG A 338 13.06 10.03 -12.39
C ARG A 338 13.89 8.76 -12.29
N PHE A 339 13.75 7.86 -13.24
CA PHE A 339 14.42 6.58 -13.27
C PHE A 339 15.35 6.53 -14.46
N LYS A 340 16.63 6.23 -14.20
CA LYS A 340 17.63 5.91 -15.21
C LYS A 340 17.78 4.39 -15.28
N VAL A 341 17.44 3.82 -16.42
CA VAL A 341 17.43 2.38 -16.70
C VAL A 341 18.85 1.84 -16.79
N ASP A 342 19.08 0.68 -16.16
CA ASP A 342 20.32 -0.10 -16.30
C ASP A 342 20.06 -1.44 -16.96
N GLU A 343 18.91 -2.06 -16.67
CA GLU A 343 18.54 -3.37 -17.18
C GLU A 343 17.03 -3.47 -17.40
N VAL A 344 16.66 -4.15 -18.47
CA VAL A 344 15.28 -4.42 -18.88
C VAL A 344 15.13 -5.91 -19.15
N ARG A 345 14.14 -6.55 -18.51
CA ARG A 345 13.73 -7.92 -18.83
C ARG A 345 12.29 -7.94 -19.30
N SER A 346 12.07 -8.38 -20.52
CA SER A 346 10.73 -8.61 -21.06
C SER A 346 10.41 -10.10 -21.01
N SER A 347 9.25 -10.43 -20.48
CA SER A 347 8.72 -11.79 -20.38
C SER A 347 7.31 -11.83 -21.00
N PRO A 348 7.20 -12.02 -22.33
CA PRO A 348 5.93 -12.07 -23.02
C PRO A 348 5.06 -13.23 -22.52
N GLY A 349 3.77 -12.96 -22.29
CA GLY A 349 2.78 -13.94 -21.84
C GLY A 349 3.15 -14.66 -20.54
N ALA A 350 3.97 -14.07 -19.68
CA ALA A 350 4.45 -14.74 -18.46
C ALA A 350 3.43 -14.81 -17.33
N LEU A 351 2.40 -13.96 -17.37
CA LEU A 351 1.36 -13.91 -16.35
C LEU A 351 0.13 -14.76 -16.76
N PRO A 352 -0.25 -15.81 -16.01
CA PRO A 352 -1.27 -16.77 -16.41
C PRO A 352 -2.71 -16.29 -16.12
N PHE A 353 -3.00 -15.03 -16.41
CA PHE A 353 -4.30 -14.40 -16.18
C PHE A 353 -4.78 -13.63 -17.40
N ARG A 354 -6.08 -13.75 -17.68
CA ARG A 354 -6.83 -12.73 -18.42
C ARG A 354 -7.44 -11.76 -17.42
N TRP A 355 -7.59 -10.51 -17.82
CA TRP A 355 -8.16 -9.47 -16.96
C TRP A 355 -9.43 -8.91 -17.58
N SER A 356 -10.39 -8.51 -16.75
CA SER A 356 -11.49 -7.68 -17.23
C SER A 356 -10.98 -6.31 -17.68
N ASP A 357 -11.84 -5.57 -18.38
CA ASP A 357 -11.63 -4.15 -18.63
C ASP A 357 -11.37 -3.39 -17.32
N VAL A 358 -10.56 -2.34 -17.43
CA VAL A 358 -10.17 -1.51 -16.30
C VAL A 358 -11.30 -0.57 -15.89
N GLU A 359 -11.62 -0.54 -14.61
CA GLU A 359 -12.42 0.53 -14.01
C GLU A 359 -11.48 1.43 -13.18
N TYR A 360 -11.21 2.62 -13.72
CA TYR A 360 -10.27 3.55 -13.09
C TYR A 360 -10.71 3.96 -11.69
N ALA A 361 -9.72 4.13 -10.81
CA ALA A 361 -9.89 4.50 -9.43
C ALA A 361 -10.68 5.82 -9.32
N PRO A 362 -11.49 6.03 -8.25
CA PRO A 362 -12.35 7.20 -8.12
C PRO A 362 -11.64 8.56 -8.25
N GLN A 363 -10.34 8.60 -7.96
CA GLN A 363 -9.50 9.80 -8.08
C GLN A 363 -9.36 10.29 -9.53
N TRP A 364 -9.61 9.41 -10.51
CA TRP A 364 -9.42 9.69 -11.94
C TRP A 364 -10.75 9.87 -12.70
N ARG A 365 -11.91 9.68 -12.05
CA ARG A 365 -13.23 9.71 -12.71
C ARG A 365 -13.57 11.04 -13.38
N THR A 366 -13.05 12.16 -12.92
CA THR A 366 -13.23 13.48 -13.56
C THR A 366 -12.28 13.71 -14.74
N ALA A 367 -11.18 12.97 -14.83
CA ALA A 367 -10.18 13.11 -15.90
C ALA A 367 -10.43 12.12 -17.06
N ALA A 368 -11.18 11.04 -16.84
CA ALA A 368 -11.48 10.02 -17.85
C ALA A 368 -12.71 10.32 -18.74
N VAL A 369 -13.37 11.47 -18.55
CA VAL A 369 -14.56 11.91 -19.33
C VAL A 369 -14.23 13.10 -20.24
N GLY A 370 -12.94 13.40 -20.43
CA GLY A 370 -12.43 14.51 -21.25
C GLY A 370 -11.86 14.07 -22.57
#